data_AF-A0A654IPE4-F1
#
_entry.id   AF-A0A654IPE4-F1
#
_cell.length_a   1.000
_cell.length_b   1.000
_cell.length_c   1.000
_cell.angle_alpha   90.00
_cell.angle_beta   90.00
_cell.angle_gamma   90.00
#
_symmetry.space_group_name_H-M   'P 1'
#
loop_
_entity.id
_entity.type
_entity.pdbx_description
1 polymer ?
#
loop_
_entity_poly.entity_id
_entity_poly.type
_entity_poly.pdbx_seq_one_letter_code
_entity_poly.pdbx_strand_id
1 'polypeptide(L)'
;MKRILTTLSSFGLITTIGASVVACKNDNSTLLSKKVENTDSNKEKEKAEKEKQKATLKQQIKVLKEAENKAESILKQIQEGNEKIKNASEEEKKKIQEHLDNLTRQKGNVERDLETTKITIKELETRLKALE
;
A
#
# COMPACT_ATOMS: atom_id res chain seq x y z
N MET A 1 -13.25 -2.65 -1.29
CA MET A 1 -12.18 -1.94 -2.04
C MET A 1 -11.96 -0.48 -1.60
N LYS A 2 -12.96 0.23 -1.05
CA LYS A 2 -12.81 1.65 -0.64
C LYS A 2 -11.80 1.92 0.50
N ARG A 3 -11.55 0.97 1.41
CA ARG A 3 -10.69 1.19 2.60
C ARG A 3 -9.19 1.22 2.31
N ILE A 4 -8.73 0.49 1.29
CA ILE A 4 -7.30 0.39 0.93
C ILE A 4 -6.80 1.67 0.25
N LEU A 5 -7.67 2.34 -0.51
CA LEU A 5 -7.32 3.59 -1.19
C LEU A 5 -7.10 4.73 -0.19
N THR A 6 -7.84 4.71 0.93
CA THR A 6 -7.75 5.76 1.96
C THR A 6 -6.46 5.65 2.78
N THR A 7 -5.97 4.44 3.06
CA THR A 7 -4.75 4.24 3.87
C THR A 7 -3.47 4.50 3.09
N LEU A 8 -3.43 4.26 1.78
CA LEU A 8 -2.29 4.69 0.94
C LEU A 8 -2.21 6.22 0.81
N SER A 9 -3.35 6.92 0.88
CA SER A 9 -3.40 8.38 0.79
C SER A 9 -2.80 9.07 2.01
N SER A 10 -2.94 8.52 3.21
CA SER A 10 -2.36 9.09 4.44
C SER A 10 -0.83 8.99 4.48
N PHE A 11 -0.24 8.05 3.74
CA PHE A 11 1.22 7.89 3.61
C PHE A 11 1.82 8.49 2.32
N GLY A 12 1.05 9.23 1.53
CA GLY A 12 1.52 9.84 0.29
C GLY A 12 1.89 8.85 -0.81
N LEU A 13 1.44 7.59 -0.71
CA LEU A 13 1.72 6.52 -1.66
C LEU A 13 0.53 6.34 -2.59
N ILE A 14 0.16 7.37 -3.36
CA ILE A 14 -0.84 7.20 -4.42
C ILE A 14 -0.15 6.51 -5.60
N THR A 15 -0.17 5.17 -5.62
CA THR A 15 0.02 4.44 -6.88
C THR A 15 -1.29 4.49 -7.65
N THR A 16 -1.39 5.47 -8.54
CA THR A 16 -2.40 5.51 -9.61
C THR A 16 -2.21 4.28 -10.48
N ILE A 17 -2.88 3.17 -10.15
CA ILE A 17 -3.10 2.08 -11.10
C ILE A 17 -4.16 2.61 -12.06
N GLY A 18 -3.72 3.49 -12.97
CA GLY A 18 -4.52 4.07 -14.02
C GLY A 18 -4.97 2.96 -14.94
N ALA A 19 -6.29 2.80 -15.05
CA ALA A 19 -6.94 1.98 -16.03
C ALA A 19 -6.49 2.40 -17.45
N SER A 20 -5.59 1.65 -18.07
CA SER A 20 -5.37 1.75 -19.51
C SER A 20 -6.47 1.01 -20.26
N VAL A 21 -7.70 1.53 -20.17
CA VAL A 21 -8.73 1.25 -21.18
C VAL A 21 -8.65 2.36 -22.20
N VAL A 22 -7.62 2.33 -23.04
CA VAL A 22 -7.64 3.08 -24.30
C VAL A 22 -8.61 2.32 -25.21
N ALA A 23 -9.85 2.81 -25.22
CA ALA A 23 -10.82 2.48 -26.22
C ALA A 23 -10.29 2.91 -27.61
N CYS A 24 -9.59 2.01 -28.30
CA CYS A 24 -9.44 2.13 -29.75
C CYS A 24 -10.79 1.75 -30.37
N LYS A 25 -11.63 2.76 -30.51
CA LYS A 25 -12.74 2.79 -31.43
C LYS A 25 -12.15 2.81 -32.83
N ASN A 26 -12.28 1.72 -33.58
CA ASN A 26 -12.25 1.80 -35.03
C ASN A 26 -13.30 0.84 -35.59
N ASP A 27 -14.35 1.43 -36.12
CA ASP A 27 -15.37 0.76 -36.91
C ASP A 27 -14.75 0.14 -38.17
N ASN A 28 -15.37 -0.96 -38.59
CA ASN A 28 -15.32 -1.55 -39.93
C ASN A 28 -14.07 -2.38 -40.32
N SER A 29 -14.21 -3.70 -40.22
CA SER A 29 -14.04 -4.56 -41.41
C SER A 29 -14.71 -5.90 -41.18
N THR A 30 -15.82 -6.09 -41.89
CA THR A 30 -16.47 -7.37 -42.15
C THR A 30 -15.44 -8.36 -42.70
N LEU A 31 -15.10 -9.41 -41.96
CA LEU A 31 -14.61 -10.65 -42.56
C LEU A 31 -14.85 -11.81 -41.59
N LEU A 32 -15.95 -12.51 -41.86
CA LEU A 32 -16.16 -13.94 -41.65
C LEU A 32 -14.89 -14.70 -41.23
N SER A 33 -14.92 -15.32 -40.04
CA SER A 33 -14.38 -16.67 -39.86
C SER A 33 -14.84 -17.32 -38.56
N LYS A 34 -15.63 -18.38 -38.76
CA LYS A 34 -15.67 -19.63 -37.99
C LYS A 34 -16.04 -19.56 -36.49
N LYS A 35 -17.27 -20.03 -36.26
CA LYS A 35 -17.64 -20.93 -35.17
C LYS A 35 -16.50 -21.94 -34.91
N VAL A 36 -15.81 -21.81 -33.78
CA VAL A 36 -15.11 -22.91 -33.12
C VAL A 36 -15.45 -22.79 -31.64
N GLU A 37 -16.32 -23.69 -31.18
CA GLU A 37 -16.41 -24.07 -29.78
C GLU A 37 -15.00 -24.44 -29.30
N ASN A 38 -14.44 -23.64 -28.40
CA ASN A 38 -13.24 -24.01 -27.65
C ASN A 38 -13.53 -23.77 -26.17
N THR A 39 -14.01 -24.84 -25.53
CA THR A 39 -14.28 -24.93 -24.08
C THR A 39 -12.98 -24.89 -23.24
N ASP A 40 -11.80 -24.79 -23.86
CA ASP A 40 -10.50 -24.73 -23.20
C ASP A 40 -9.95 -23.31 -22.95
N SER A 41 -10.49 -22.28 -23.61
CA SER A 41 -9.96 -20.90 -23.53
C SER A 41 -10.21 -20.20 -22.19
N ASN A 42 -11.03 -20.80 -21.32
CA ASN A 42 -11.42 -20.18 -20.06
C ASN A 42 -10.36 -20.41 -18.96
N LYS A 43 -9.73 -21.59 -18.91
CA LYS A 43 -8.76 -21.96 -17.86
C LYS A 43 -7.43 -21.18 -17.95
N GLU A 44 -6.91 -20.94 -19.16
CA GLU A 44 -5.68 -20.16 -19.34
C GLU A 44 -5.86 -18.67 -19.01
N LYS A 45 -7.00 -18.10 -19.39
CA LYS A 45 -7.36 -16.72 -19.02
C LYS A 45 -7.52 -16.58 -17.50
N GLU A 46 -8.16 -17.55 -16.85
CA GLU A 46 -8.33 -17.58 -15.40
C GLU A 46 -6.99 -17.68 -14.65
N LYS A 47 -6.04 -18.47 -15.18
CA LYS A 47 -4.70 -18.63 -14.59
C LYS A 47 -3.87 -17.35 -14.73
N ALA A 48 -3.88 -16.72 -15.90
CA ALA A 48 -3.19 -15.45 -16.14
C ALA A 48 -3.77 -14.31 -15.29
N GLU A 49 -5.08 -14.30 -15.06
CA GLU A 49 -5.74 -13.30 -14.21
C GLU A 49 -5.43 -13.49 -12.72
N LYS A 50 -5.41 -14.75 -12.25
CA LYS A 50 -4.95 -15.09 -10.90
C LYS A 50 -3.49 -14.68 -10.67
N GLU A 51 -2.60 -14.87 -11.64
CA GLU A 51 -1.20 -14.43 -11.53
C GLU A 51 -1.07 -12.90 -11.47
N LYS A 52 -1.83 -12.16 -12.29
CA LYS A 52 -1.86 -10.68 -12.23
C LYS A 52 -2.40 -10.17 -10.89
N GLN A 53 -3.43 -10.83 -10.36
CA GLN A 53 -3.95 -10.51 -9.02
C GLN A 53 -2.91 -10.79 -7.93
N LYS A 54 -2.20 -11.93 -7.99
CA LYS A 54 -1.10 -12.23 -7.06
C LYS A 54 0.00 -11.19 -7.12
N ALA A 55 0.42 -10.78 -8.32
CA ALA A 55 1.45 -9.76 -8.50
C ALA A 55 1.01 -8.41 -7.90
N THR A 56 -0.24 -8.02 -8.14
CA THR A 56 -0.82 -6.78 -7.61
C THR A 56 -0.90 -6.81 -6.08
N LEU A 57 -1.37 -7.91 -5.49
CA LEU A 57 -1.44 -8.07 -4.03
C LEU A 57 -0.04 -8.04 -3.39
N LYS A 58 0.95 -8.72 -3.98
CA LYS A 58 2.34 -8.68 -3.51
C LYS A 58 2.91 -7.25 -3.55
N GLN A 59 2.61 -6.50 -4.61
CA GLN A 59 3.04 -5.11 -4.73
C GLN A 59 2.37 -4.22 -3.68
N GLN A 60 1.07 -4.38 -3.44
CA GLN A 60 0.34 -3.65 -2.39
C GLN A 60 0.89 -3.97 -0.99
N ILE A 61 1.15 -5.25 -0.70
CA ILE A 61 1.77 -5.68 0.58
C ILE A 61 3.14 -5.03 0.75
N LYS A 62 3.97 -4.98 -0.30
CA LYS A 62 5.29 -4.34 -0.25
C LYS A 62 5.18 -2.85 0.10
N VAL A 63 4.29 -2.13 -0.58
CA VAL A 63 4.06 -0.69 -0.33
C VAL A 63 3.57 -0.45 1.10
N LEU A 64 2.67 -1.30 1.62
CA LEU A 64 2.20 -1.21 2.99
C LEU A 64 3.28 -1.54 4.02
N LYS A 65 4.16 -2.52 3.75
CA LYS A 65 5.32 -2.82 4.62
C LYS A 65 6.33 -1.67 4.66
N GLU A 66 6.52 -0.97 3.55
CA GLU A 66 7.34 0.25 3.53
C GLU A 66 6.70 1.37 4.36
N ALA A 67 5.37 1.53 4.30
CA ALA A 67 4.64 2.48 5.14
C ALA A 67 4.71 2.10 6.64
N GLU A 68 4.56 0.82 6.97
CA GLU A 68 4.73 0.26 8.32
C GLU A 68 6.11 0.62 8.89
N ASN A 69 7.18 0.36 8.14
CA ASN A 69 8.55 0.69 8.56
C ASN A 69 8.76 2.19 8.78
N LYS A 70 8.17 3.05 7.95
CA LYS A 70 8.25 4.52 8.13
C LYS A 70 7.54 4.95 9.41
N ALA A 71 6.35 4.42 9.67
CA ALA A 71 5.61 4.70 10.89
C ALA A 71 6.37 4.23 12.14
N GLU A 72 6.95 3.02 12.13
CA GLU A 72 7.78 2.53 13.23
C GLU A 72 9.04 3.38 13.43
N SER A 73 9.66 3.86 12.35
CA SER A 73 10.81 4.76 12.43
C SER A 73 10.45 6.09 13.11
N ILE A 74 9.30 6.68 12.81
CA ILE A 74 8.82 7.91 13.48
C ILE A 74 8.61 7.66 14.97
N LEU A 75 7.97 6.55 15.34
CA LEU A 75 7.77 6.19 16.75
C LEU A 75 9.10 5.99 17.48
N LYS A 76 10.09 5.37 16.83
CA LYS A 76 11.43 5.20 17.37
C LYS A 76 12.15 6.54 17.54
N GLN A 77 12.05 7.46 16.58
CA GLN A 77 12.62 8.80 16.69
C GLN A 77 12.03 9.58 17.87
N ILE A 78 10.73 9.43 18.14
CA ILE A 78 10.09 10.03 19.32
C ILE A 78 10.70 9.45 20.60
N GLN A 79 10.89 8.13 20.65
CA GLN A 79 11.47 7.47 21.82
C GLN A 79 12.93 7.90 22.05
N GLU A 80 13.76 7.87 21.01
CA GLU A 80 15.17 8.30 21.06
C GLU A 80 15.30 9.78 21.41
N GLY A 81 14.42 10.64 20.87
CA GLY A 81 14.39 12.05 21.22
C GLY A 81 14.05 12.27 22.71
N ASN A 82 13.05 11.56 23.23
CA ASN A 82 12.67 11.65 24.64
C ASN A 82 13.81 11.20 25.57
N GLU A 83 14.60 10.20 25.17
CA GLU A 83 15.80 9.80 25.91
C GLU A 83 16.92 10.84 25.82
N LYS A 84 17.15 11.42 24.64
CA LYS A 84 18.14 12.48 24.45
C LYS A 84 17.82 13.71 25.30
N ILE A 85 16.55 14.12 25.40
CA ILE A 85 16.14 15.23 26.28
C ILE A 85 16.53 15.01 27.74
N LYS A 86 16.48 13.76 28.24
CA LYS A 86 16.80 13.48 29.65
C LYS A 86 18.26 13.77 29.99
N ASN A 87 19.16 13.64 29.02
CA ASN A 87 20.61 13.76 29.22
C ASN A 87 21.25 14.96 28.50
N ALA A 88 20.48 15.75 27.75
CA ALA A 88 20.98 16.85 26.94
C ALA A 88 21.16 18.17 27.72
N SER A 89 22.03 19.04 27.22
CA SER A 89 22.17 20.43 27.68
C SER A 89 20.88 21.25 27.46
N GLU A 90 20.64 22.32 28.22
CA GLU A 90 19.45 23.19 28.10
C GLU A 90 19.26 23.74 26.67
N GLU A 91 20.34 24.08 25.97
CA GLU A 91 20.27 24.57 24.58
C GLU A 91 19.87 23.47 23.59
N GLU A 92 20.34 22.24 23.83
CA GLU A 92 20.01 21.08 23.01
C GLU A 92 18.60 20.57 23.29
N LYS A 93 18.16 20.60 24.57
CA LYS A 93 16.79 20.27 24.97
C LYS A 93 15.79 21.11 24.18
N LYS A 94 15.96 22.43 24.09
CA LYS A 94 15.06 23.30 23.32
C LYS A 94 14.91 22.86 21.87
N LYS A 95 16.02 22.58 21.18
CA LYS A 95 16.01 22.13 19.78
C LYS A 95 15.35 20.76 19.62
N ILE A 96 15.65 19.83 20.51
CA ILE A 96 15.08 18.47 20.48
C ILE A 96 13.59 18.50 20.85
N GLN A 97 13.18 19.40 21.74
CA GLN A 97 11.80 19.54 22.20
C GLN A 97 10.87 20.08 21.13
N GLU A 98 11.29 21.08 20.35
CA GLU A 98 10.52 21.55 19.18
C GLU A 98 10.28 20.43 18.17
N HIS A 99 11.32 19.64 17.89
CA HIS A 99 11.21 18.51 16.97
C HIS A 99 10.30 17.40 17.52
N LEU A 100 10.43 17.07 18.81
CA LEU A 100 9.60 16.09 19.49
C LEU A 100 8.14 16.52 19.60
N ASP A 101 7.85 17.80 19.84
CA ASP A 101 6.47 18.28 19.93
C ASP A 101 5.75 18.10 18.58
N ASN A 102 6.44 18.35 17.47
CA ASN A 102 5.88 18.10 16.15
C ASN A 102 5.64 16.60 15.91
N LEU A 103 6.63 15.75 16.22
CA LEU A 103 6.48 14.30 16.07
C LEU A 103 5.41 13.72 17.02
N THR A 104 5.30 14.24 18.24
CA THR A 104 4.31 13.80 19.25
C THR A 104 2.90 14.17 18.82
N ARG A 105 2.70 15.33 18.18
CA ARG A 105 1.41 15.68 17.57
C ARG A 105 1.01 14.70 16.47
N GLN A 106 1.99 14.18 15.73
CA GLN A 106 1.76 13.19 14.67
C GLN A 106 1.62 11.76 15.22
N LYS A 107 2.17 11.46 16.41
CA LYS A 107 2.19 10.13 17.04
C LYS A 107 0.83 9.44 17.02
N GLY A 108 -0.23 10.14 17.44
CA GLY A 108 -1.57 9.55 17.50
C GLY A 108 -2.15 9.18 16.13
N ASN A 109 -1.78 9.89 15.07
CA ASN A 109 -2.13 9.51 13.70
C ASN A 109 -1.27 8.32 13.25
N VAL A 110 0.04 8.38 13.50
CA VAL A 110 1.01 7.34 13.12
C VAL A 110 0.68 5.99 13.76
N GLU A 111 0.28 5.96 15.04
CA GLU A 111 -0.11 4.72 15.73
C GLU A 111 -1.39 4.11 15.11
N ARG A 112 -2.41 4.93 14.84
CA ARG A 112 -3.64 4.47 14.19
C ARG A 112 -3.39 3.96 12.77
N ASP A 113 -2.58 4.69 12.01
CA ASP A 113 -2.24 4.33 10.64
C ASP A 113 -1.38 3.07 10.61
N LEU A 114 -0.47 2.88 11.57
CA LEU A 114 0.32 1.67 11.74
C LEU A 114 -0.56 0.46 12.04
N GLU A 115 -1.49 0.57 12.98
CA GLU A 115 -2.41 -0.52 13.33
C GLU A 115 -3.29 -0.91 12.13
N THR A 116 -3.85 0.09 11.44
CA THR A 116 -4.65 -0.12 10.24
C THR A 116 -3.83 -0.77 9.13
N THR A 117 -2.58 -0.35 8.95
CA THR A 117 -1.65 -0.92 7.97
C THR A 117 -1.33 -2.37 8.27
N LYS A 118 -1.04 -2.71 9.54
CA LYS A 118 -0.78 -4.09 9.99
C LYS A 118 -1.98 -5.01 9.74
N ILE A 119 -3.20 -4.54 10.02
CA ILE A 119 -4.43 -5.29 9.73
C ILE A 119 -4.59 -5.49 8.22
N THR A 120 -4.38 -4.44 7.43
CA THR A 120 -4.52 -4.50 5.96
C THR A 120 -3.50 -5.46 5.34
N ILE A 121 -2.25 -5.45 5.80
CA ILE A 121 -1.22 -6.40 5.36
C ILE A 121 -1.68 -7.84 5.62
N LYS A 122 -2.15 -8.14 6.84
CA LYS A 122 -2.66 -9.48 7.18
C LYS A 122 -3.82 -9.88 6.27
N GLU A 123 -4.78 -8.99 6.04
CA GLU A 123 -5.91 -9.26 5.12
C GLU A 123 -5.44 -9.57 3.69
N LEU A 124 -4.48 -8.80 3.17
CA LEU A 124 -3.93 -9.02 1.83
C LEU A 124 -3.10 -10.30 1.74
N GLU A 125 -2.33 -10.64 2.78
CA GLU A 125 -1.58 -11.89 2.87
C GLU A 125 -2.53 -13.10 2.91
N THR A 126 -3.64 -13.03 3.66
CA THR A 126 -4.68 -14.08 3.65
C THR A 126 -5.31 -14.24 2.26
N ARG A 127 -5.61 -13.13 1.57
CA ARG A 127 -6.12 -13.18 0.20
C ARG A 127 -5.12 -13.75 -0.79
N LEU A 128 -3.84 -13.42 -0.63
CA LEU A 128 -2.77 -13.97 -1.46
C LEU A 128 -2.66 -15.49 -1.26
N LYS A 129 -2.71 -15.98 -0.02
CA LYS A 129 -2.73 -17.41 0.30
C LYS A 129 -3.97 -18.12 -0.24
N ALA A 130 -5.13 -17.47 -0.26
CA ALA A 130 -6.35 -18.03 -0.84
C ALA A 130 -6.30 -18.14 -2.37
N LEU A 131 -5.39 -17.41 -3.02
CA LEU A 131 -5.15 -17.49 -4.46
C LEU A 131 -4.04 -18.50 -4.82
N GLU A 132 -3.21 -18.92 -3.86
CA GLU A 132 -2.20 -19.98 -3.99
C GLU A 132 -2.84 -21.37 -4.10
#